data_AF-A0A5J4Q5U2-F1
#
_entry.id   AF-A0A5J4Q5U2-F1
#
_cell.length_a   1.000
_cell.length_b   1.000
_cell.length_c   1.000
_cell.angle_alpha   90.00
_cell.angle_beta   90.00
_cell.angle_gamma   90.00
#
_symmetry.space_group_name_H-M   'P 1'
#
loop_
_entity.id
_entity.type
_entity.pdbx_description
1 polymer ?
#
loop_
_entity_poly.entity_id
_entity_poly.type
_entity_poly.pdbx_seq_one_letter_code
_entity_poly.pdbx_strand_id
1 'polypeptide(L)' 'MKQYFFAVDLGATSGRTILGYFSGKGLELEEVNRFPNRLIETG' A
#
# COMPACT_ATOMS: atom_id res chain seq x y z
N MET A 1 16.29 15.22 3.36
CA MET A 1 15.88 13.90 2.83
C MET A 1 14.39 13.74 3.04
N LYS A 2 13.64 13.22 2.06
CA LYS A 2 12.22 12.90 2.25
C LYS A 2 12.12 11.56 2.99
N GLN A 3 11.32 11.50 4.06
CA GLN A 3 11.02 10.24 4.76
C GLN A 3 9.81 9.60 4.11
N TYR A 4 9.99 8.36 3.66
CA TYR A 4 8.95 7.60 2.99
C TYR A 4 8.40 6.50 3.90
N PHE A 5 7.11 6.24 3.75
CA PHE A 5 6.38 5.16 4.40
C PHE A 5 5.86 4.22 3.34
N PHE A 6 6.06 2.92 3.54
CA PHE A 6 5.54 1.88 2.67
C PHE A 6 4.41 1.15 3.38
N ALA A 7 3.22 1.23 2.82
CA ALA A 7 2.02 0.61 3.37
C ALA A 7 1.54 -0.53 2.46
N VAL A 8 1.05 -1.60 3.08
CA VAL A 8 0.40 -2.72 2.41
C VAL A 8 -1.04 -2.80 2.87
N ASP A 9 -1.97 -2.78 1.91
CA ASP A 9 -3.41 -2.90 2.11
C ASP A 9 -3.85 -4.26 1.57
N LEU A 10 -4.39 -5.12 2.44
CA LEU A 10 -4.79 -6.49 2.15
C LEU A 10 -6.32 -6.61 2.12
N GLY A 11 -6.92 -6.32 0.96
CA GLY A 11 -8.35 -6.53 0.74
C GLY A 11 -8.70 -8.00 0.47
N ALA A 12 -9.99 -8.36 0.53
CA ALA A 12 -10.44 -9.75 0.44
C ALA A 12 -10.00 -10.51 -0.82
N THR A 13 -9.92 -9.83 -1.97
CA THR A 13 -9.57 -10.43 -3.28
C THR A 13 -8.35 -9.81 -3.93
N SER A 14 -7.96 -8.60 -3.52
CA SER A 14 -6.78 -7.91 -4.03
C SER A 14 -6.12 -7.12 -2.92
N GLY A 15 -4.81 -6.98 -3.02
CA GLY A 15 -4.05 -6.06 -2.20
C GLY A 15 -3.39 -4.98 -3.04
N ARG A 16 -2.90 -3.95 -2.37
CA ARG A 16 -2.09 -2.90 -3.00
C ARG A 16 -0.98 -2.45 -2.09
N THR A 17 0.08 -1.94 -2.70
CA THR A 17 1.19 -1.30 -2.00
C THR A 17 1.17 0.18 -2.29
N ILE A 18 1.29 1.00 -1.26
CA ILE A 18 1.22 2.46 -1.35
C ILE A 18 2.51 3.03 -0.79
N LEU A 19 3.15 3.91 -1.55
CA LEU A 19 4.25 4.74 -1.06
C LEU A 19 3.67 6.09 -0.65
N GLY A 20 4.01 6.54 0.55
CA GLY A 20 3.57 7.84 1.06
C GLY A 20 4.70 8.65 1.67
N TYR A 21 4.60 9.97 1.59
CA TYR A 21 5.46 10.87 2.35
C TYR A 21 4.73 12.17 2.68
N PHE A 22 5.13 12.82 3.77
CA PHE A 22 4.62 14.14 4.12
C PHE A 22 5.44 15.22 3.42
N SER A 23 4.76 16.08 2.66
CA SER A 23 5.31 17.29 2.06
C SER A 23 4.73 18.54 2.75
N GLY A 24 5.21 19.73 2.38
CA GLY A 24 4.65 20.98 2.88
C GLY A 24 3.18 21.22 2.49
N LYS A 25 2.62 20.39 1.61
CA LYS A 25 1.21 20.46 1.17
C LYS A 25 0.34 19.36 1.80
N GLY A 26 0.90 18.50 2.64
CA GLY A 26 0.20 17.39 3.28
C GLY A 26 0.77 16.02 2.92
N LEU A 27 -0.06 14.98 3.02
CA LEU A 27 0.31 13.61 2.69
C LEU A 27 0.19 13.38 1.18
N GLU A 28 1.30 13.03 0.54
CA GLU A 28 1.33 12.59 -0.86
C GLU A 28 1.38 11.05 -0.90
N LEU A 29 0.57 10.45 -1.76
CA LEU A 29 0.41 9.00 -1.90
C LEU A 29 0.56 8.56 -3.35
N GLU A 30 1.22 7.44 -3.56
CA GLU A 30 1.37 6.77 -4.85
C GLU A 30 1.01 5.29 -4.69
N GLU A 31 0.03 4.80 -5.45
CA GLU A 31 -0.22 3.36 -5.58
C GLU A 31 0.86 2.77 -6.50
N VAL A 32 1.79 2.01 -5.92
CA VAL A 32 2.97 1.47 -6.62
C VAL A 32 2.62 0.18 -7.35
N ASN A 33 1.77 -0.65 -6.74
CA ASN A 33 1.39 -1.94 -7.30
C ASN A 33 0.03 -2.39 -6.75
N ARG A 34 -0.71 -3.11 -7.59
CA ARG A 34 -1.93 -3.83 -7.22
C ARG A 34 -1.74 -5.30 -7.57
N PHE A 35 -2.06 -6.17 -6.63
CA PHE A 35 -1.79 -7.61 -6.74
C PHE A 35 -3.00 -8.44 -6.32
N PRO A 36 -3.16 -9.67 -6.85
CA PRO A 36 -4.20 -10.59 -6.38
C PRO A 36 -3.92 -11.02 -4.94
N ASN A 37 -4.92 -10.93 -4.06
CA ASN A 37 -4.84 -11.45 -2.69
C ASN A 37 -5.69 -12.72 -2.61
N ARG A 38 -5.05 -13.87 -2.86
CA ARG A 38 -5.73 -15.16 -2.85
C ARG A 38 -5.95 -15.57 -1.38
N LEU A 39 -7.21 -15.80 -1.01
CA LEU A 39 -7.52 -16.37 0.30
C LEU A 39 -6.78 -17.70 0.45
N ILE A 40 -6.11 -17.85 1.58
CA ILE A 40 -5.44 -19.10 1.94
C ILE A 40 -6.43 -19.88 2.79
N GLU A 41 -6.78 -21.09 2.34
CA GLU A 41 -7.51 -22.04 3.18
C GLU A 41 -6.53 -22.66 4.17
N THR A 42 -6.86 -22.60 5.46
CA THR A 42 -6.11 -23.26 6.53
C THR A 42 -6.95 -24.42 7.05
N GLY A 43 -6.48 -25.64 6.83
CA GLY A 43 -7.09 -26.90 7.26
C GLY A 43 -6.04 -27.97 7.44
#